data_AF-A0A6A6AE61-F1
#
_entry.id   AF-A0A6A6AE61-F1
#
_cell.length_a   1.000
_cell.length_b   1.000
_cell.length_c   1.000
_cell.angle_alpha   90.00
_cell.angle_beta   90.00
_cell.angle_gamma   90.00
#
_symmetry.space_group_name_H-M   'P 1'
#
loop_
_entity.id
_entity.type
_entity.pdbx_description
1 polymer ?
#
loop_
_entity_poly.entity_id
_entity_poly.type
_entity_poly.pdbx_seq_one_letter_code
_entity_poly.pdbx_strand_id
1 'polypeptide(L)'
;MRTSETSDMLGSTQATSATNTTANTYVWSQPTAGANASSNLAVATAQYPILETLVSHLRPSDLVPLAQVCQTVHGHLLGSTASQANLLTKTLCPGHGKRIRRRAHHPCATKGFKILTGCGGEGYNVESRPCVCCGINTCDECRIHVTYHVGIEDPGLDGHRWWAGYNLLYGEPVALYPPSSTNGDDKDWHLPAAQMKSLHDQGRIHIPFHIPAVADPEPLDRILDINLGRHLISPQGRTDGPYQGVNLITGFNLVSQPRTEFVCDECFDDVQANSTNRRAMCECSFRKRYIDRWLCLECYQREQDKDARLEERIGVDEDEVEVVCRKCHCKRKFSQGDTYKMVCNWCDGEIRISNTDSEGSVVLGSDENDQDEDEDEEQEEDDAHWMVLGLCPDGILCCKSNTDGTMAAMINGVQVRGERLGRALVEEWEHLKHEPHNEQDCSRCQTHGHAHGGVEFDDGESDDRESGYGDSVEGDLAEEDDGIYDTAPAVDVDEDDEIYD
;
A
#
# COMPACT_ATOMS: atom_id res chain seq x y z
N MET A 1 -50.65 -28.77 -39.90
CA MET A 1 -49.53 -29.58 -40.42
C MET A 1 -48.35 -28.67 -40.68
N ARG A 2 -47.51 -28.46 -39.67
CA ARG A 2 -46.13 -27.98 -39.78
C ARG A 2 -45.39 -28.63 -38.63
N THR A 3 -44.34 -29.35 -38.99
CA THR A 3 -43.59 -30.28 -38.16
C THR A 3 -42.67 -29.54 -37.20
N SER A 4 -42.70 -29.99 -35.96
CA SER A 4 -41.79 -29.67 -34.87
C SER A 4 -40.43 -30.34 -35.10
N GLU A 5 -39.35 -29.56 -35.05
CA GLU A 5 -37.99 -30.08 -34.87
C GLU A 5 -37.53 -29.77 -33.44
N THR A 6 -37.49 -30.81 -32.64
CA THR A 6 -36.84 -30.88 -31.33
C THR A 6 -35.37 -31.19 -31.54
N SER A 7 -34.49 -30.24 -31.23
CA SER A 7 -33.04 -30.46 -31.22
C SER A 7 -32.58 -30.82 -29.82
N ASP A 8 -32.13 -32.06 -29.66
CA ASP A 8 -31.52 -32.61 -28.45
C ASP A 8 -30.17 -31.91 -28.16
N MET A 9 -30.10 -31.19 -27.05
CA MET A 9 -28.84 -30.71 -26.46
C MET A 9 -28.30 -31.79 -25.51
N LEU A 10 -27.48 -32.69 -26.04
CA LEU A 10 -26.67 -33.61 -25.24
C LEU A 10 -25.51 -32.86 -24.60
N GLY A 11 -25.48 -32.87 -23.27
CA GLY A 11 -24.45 -32.26 -22.45
C GLY A 11 -23.07 -32.90 -22.66
N SER A 12 -22.14 -32.11 -23.18
CA SER A 12 -20.72 -32.41 -23.18
C SER A 12 -20.12 -31.98 -21.84
N THR A 13 -19.92 -32.94 -20.94
CA THR A 13 -19.08 -32.80 -19.75
C THR A 13 -17.62 -32.70 -20.21
N GLN A 14 -17.11 -31.48 -20.39
CA GLN A 14 -15.67 -31.27 -20.57
C GLN A 14 -14.97 -31.46 -19.22
N ALA A 15 -14.18 -32.52 -19.14
CA ALA A 15 -13.22 -32.70 -18.06
C ALA A 15 -12.19 -31.56 -18.12
N THR A 16 -12.13 -30.76 -17.06
CA THR A 16 -11.11 -29.76 -16.85
C THR A 16 -9.78 -30.48 -16.63
N SER A 17 -8.95 -30.53 -17.68
CA SER A 17 -7.56 -30.94 -17.58
C SER A 17 -6.83 -29.98 -16.64
N ALA A 18 -6.49 -30.47 -15.44
CA ALA A 18 -5.57 -29.80 -14.54
C ALA A 18 -4.22 -29.64 -15.28
N THR A 19 -3.91 -28.41 -15.69
CA THR A 19 -2.59 -28.05 -16.17
C THR A 19 -1.61 -28.22 -15.02
N ASN A 20 -0.75 -29.24 -15.11
CA ASN A 20 0.40 -29.40 -14.24
C ASN A 20 1.30 -28.16 -14.38
N THR A 21 1.14 -27.21 -13.47
CA THR A 21 2.09 -26.11 -13.27
C THR A 21 3.41 -26.73 -12.86
N THR A 22 4.36 -26.81 -13.79
CA THR A 22 5.74 -27.19 -13.50
C THR A 22 6.30 -26.23 -12.45
N ALA A 23 6.47 -26.71 -11.22
CA ALA A 23 7.20 -26.00 -10.20
C ALA A 23 8.59 -25.65 -10.75
N ASN A 24 8.93 -24.36 -10.78
CA ASN A 24 10.26 -23.90 -11.12
C ASN A 24 11.24 -24.45 -10.06
N THR A 25 11.92 -25.55 -10.38
CA THR A 25 13.04 -26.07 -9.60
C THR A 25 14.23 -25.13 -9.77
N TYR A 26 14.54 -24.35 -8.74
CA TYR A 26 15.84 -23.68 -8.63
C TYR A 26 16.94 -24.75 -8.53
N VAL A 27 17.82 -24.82 -9.52
CA VAL A 27 18.97 -25.74 -9.53
C VAL A 27 20.20 -25.01 -9.01
N TRP A 28 20.62 -25.34 -7.79
CA TRP A 28 21.85 -24.83 -7.19
C TRP A 28 22.97 -25.88 -7.31
N SER A 29 24.15 -25.47 -7.77
CA SER A 29 25.32 -26.35 -7.88
C SER A 29 26.27 -26.13 -6.70
N GLN A 30 26.51 -27.18 -5.89
CA GLN A 30 27.51 -27.13 -4.83
C GLN A 30 28.96 -27.06 -5.38
N PRO A 31 29.90 -26.42 -4.64
CA PRO A 31 31.33 -26.58 -4.89
C PRO A 31 31.76 -28.03 -4.65
N THR A 32 32.63 -28.57 -5.49
CA THR A 32 33.17 -29.94 -5.37
C THR A 32 33.90 -30.15 -4.04
N ALA A 33 33.34 -31.02 -3.19
CA ALA A 33 33.91 -31.39 -1.90
C ALA A 33 35.14 -32.31 -2.06
N GLY A 34 36.34 -31.74 -1.91
CA GLY A 34 37.59 -32.49 -1.81
C GLY A 34 38.03 -32.70 -0.35
N ALA A 35 38.07 -33.96 0.09
CA ALA A 35 38.91 -34.53 1.16
C ALA A 35 38.79 -34.10 2.64
N ASN A 36 37.74 -33.39 3.09
CA ASN A 36 37.62 -32.92 4.50
C ASN A 36 36.47 -33.55 5.31
N ALA A 37 36.21 -34.86 5.19
CA ALA A 37 35.09 -35.55 5.85
C ALA A 37 35.13 -35.59 7.40
N SER A 38 36.18 -35.09 8.05
CA SER A 38 36.34 -35.06 9.52
C SER A 38 36.27 -33.65 10.14
N SER A 39 36.01 -32.61 9.34
CA SER A 39 35.85 -31.25 9.85
C SER A 39 34.38 -31.01 10.25
N ASN A 40 34.15 -30.52 11.47
CA ASN A 40 32.81 -30.06 11.90
C ASN A 40 32.23 -29.01 10.93
N LEU A 41 33.10 -28.23 10.26
CA LEU A 41 32.69 -27.30 9.21
C LEU A 41 32.25 -28.02 7.93
N ALA A 42 32.86 -29.16 7.57
CA ALA A 42 32.45 -29.98 6.42
C ALA A 42 31.14 -30.74 6.68
N VAL A 43 30.92 -31.22 7.91
CA VAL A 43 29.64 -31.81 8.33
C VAL A 43 28.55 -30.74 8.40
N ALA A 44 28.85 -29.57 8.98
CA ALA A 44 27.94 -28.44 8.99
C ALA A 44 27.62 -27.97 7.57
N THR A 45 28.60 -27.80 6.68
CA THR A 45 28.37 -27.40 5.27
C THR A 45 27.76 -28.49 4.39
N ALA A 46 27.79 -29.77 4.79
CA ALA A 46 27.03 -30.85 4.14
C ALA A 46 25.57 -30.92 4.63
N GLN A 47 25.32 -30.60 5.91
CA GLN A 47 23.97 -30.44 6.44
C GLN A 47 23.34 -29.12 6.00
N TYR A 48 24.14 -28.08 5.77
CA TYR A 48 23.67 -26.74 5.48
C TYR A 48 22.77 -26.66 4.24
N PRO A 49 23.07 -27.29 3.09
CA PRO A 49 22.16 -27.31 1.94
C PRO A 49 20.84 -28.04 2.23
N ILE A 50 20.88 -29.13 2.99
CA ILE A 50 19.66 -29.88 3.35
C ILE A 50 18.82 -29.04 4.31
N LEU A 51 19.45 -28.45 5.32
CA LEU A 51 18.80 -27.54 6.27
C LEU A 51 18.26 -26.30 5.57
N GLU A 52 19.01 -25.73 4.62
CA GLU A 52 18.58 -24.60 3.79
C GLU A 52 17.40 -24.97 2.90
N THR A 53 17.43 -26.14 2.27
CA THR A 53 16.31 -26.65 1.48
C THR A 53 15.08 -26.84 2.36
N LEU A 54 15.22 -27.49 3.52
CA LEU A 54 14.13 -27.65 4.48
C LEU A 54 13.58 -26.30 4.92
N VAL A 55 14.43 -25.37 5.35
CA VAL A 55 14.04 -24.03 5.80
C VAL A 55 13.34 -23.24 4.70
N SER A 56 13.72 -23.44 3.43
CA SER A 56 13.06 -22.79 2.29
C SER A 56 11.60 -23.20 2.07
N HIS A 57 11.16 -24.27 2.73
CA HIS A 57 9.78 -24.74 2.75
C HIS A 57 9.06 -24.51 4.08
N LEU A 58 9.70 -23.83 5.03
CA LEU A 58 9.17 -23.56 6.36
C LEU A 58 8.87 -22.08 6.55
N ARG A 59 7.83 -21.76 7.30
CA ARG A 59 7.56 -20.38 7.76
C ARG A 59 8.43 -20.08 8.98
N PRO A 60 8.64 -18.79 9.32
CA PRO A 60 9.33 -18.40 10.55
C PRO A 60 8.78 -19.08 11.82
N SER A 61 7.46 -19.27 11.91
CA SER A 61 6.80 -19.97 13.02
C SER A 61 7.24 -21.42 13.18
N ASP A 62 7.60 -22.08 12.07
CA ASP A 62 7.94 -23.50 12.04
C ASP A 62 9.40 -23.73 12.44
N LEU A 63 10.21 -22.68 12.46
CA LEU A 63 11.60 -22.74 12.92
C LEU A 63 11.69 -23.06 14.42
N VAL A 64 10.71 -22.66 15.23
CA VAL A 64 10.72 -22.94 16.68
C VAL A 64 10.54 -24.44 16.96
N PRO A 65 9.50 -25.13 16.43
CA PRO A 65 9.42 -26.58 16.51
C PRO A 65 10.65 -27.29 15.93
N LEU A 66 11.20 -26.79 14.81
CA LEU A 66 12.40 -27.37 14.21
C LEU A 66 13.62 -27.24 15.13
N ALA A 67 13.80 -26.10 15.79
CA ALA A 67 14.85 -25.89 16.78
C ALA A 67 14.74 -26.87 17.95
N GLN A 68 13.51 -27.13 18.43
CA GLN A 68 13.28 -28.05 19.54
C GLN A 68 13.71 -29.48 19.22
N VAL A 69 13.60 -29.91 17.95
CA VAL A 69 13.97 -31.27 17.53
C VAL A 69 15.38 -31.37 16.95
N CYS A 70 16.02 -30.25 16.59
CA CYS A 70 17.33 -30.22 15.95
C CYS A 70 18.30 -29.29 16.69
N GLN A 71 19.25 -29.89 17.42
CA GLN A 71 20.29 -29.15 18.16
C GLN A 71 21.13 -28.22 17.26
N THR A 72 21.38 -28.62 16.00
CA THR A 72 22.10 -27.79 15.03
C THR A 72 21.31 -26.51 14.71
N VAL A 73 20.01 -26.63 14.40
CA VAL A 73 19.13 -25.50 14.13
C VAL A 73 18.97 -24.62 15.38
N HIS A 74 18.78 -25.24 16.55
CA HIS A 74 18.76 -24.54 17.83
C HIS A 74 20.04 -23.73 18.07
N GLY A 75 21.20 -24.34 17.84
CA GLY A 75 22.50 -23.67 17.94
C GLY A 75 22.64 -22.50 16.97
N HIS A 76 22.14 -22.62 15.74
CA HIS A 76 22.14 -21.51 14.78
C HIS A 76 21.15 -20.39 15.12
N LEU A 77 19.99 -20.72 15.68
CA LEU A 77 18.98 -19.74 16.08
C LEU A 77 19.39 -18.97 17.34
N LEU A 78 19.98 -19.65 18.34
CA LEU A 78 20.38 -19.04 19.61
C LEU A 78 21.83 -18.56 19.64
N GLY A 79 22.70 -19.11 18.79
CA GLY A 79 24.15 -18.87 18.87
C GLY A 79 24.62 -17.56 18.24
N SER A 80 23.86 -16.95 17.33
CA SER A 80 24.21 -15.68 16.72
C SER A 80 23.02 -15.00 16.03
N THR A 81 22.85 -13.69 16.26
CA THR A 81 21.88 -12.85 15.55
C THR A 81 22.08 -12.87 14.04
N ALA A 82 23.32 -12.98 13.55
CA ALA A 82 23.61 -13.10 12.12
C ALA A 82 23.14 -14.44 11.53
N SER A 83 23.27 -15.54 12.29
CA SER A 83 22.77 -16.85 11.86
C SER A 83 21.25 -16.90 11.83
N GLN A 84 20.59 -16.31 12.85
CA GLN A 84 19.15 -16.17 12.88
C GLN A 84 18.64 -15.35 11.68
N ALA A 85 19.25 -14.19 11.39
CA ALA A 85 18.90 -13.36 10.25
C ALA A 85 19.03 -14.15 8.93
N ASN A 86 20.15 -14.85 8.74
CA ASN A 86 20.40 -15.69 7.56
C ASN A 86 19.41 -16.85 7.39
N LEU A 87 18.81 -17.36 8.47
CA LEU A 87 17.76 -18.36 8.40
C LEU A 87 16.42 -17.73 8.02
N LEU A 88 16.07 -16.59 8.63
CA LEU A 88 14.83 -15.86 8.36
C LEU A 88 14.74 -15.36 6.91
N THR A 89 15.87 -14.97 6.30
CA THR A 89 15.91 -14.59 4.88
C THR A 89 15.56 -15.75 3.93
N LYS A 90 15.67 -16.99 4.40
CA LYS A 90 15.45 -18.21 3.59
C LYS A 90 14.09 -18.84 3.82
N THR A 91 13.38 -18.50 4.89
CA THR A 91 12.03 -19.02 5.17
C THR A 91 11.01 -18.61 4.11
N LEU A 92 9.86 -19.29 4.07
CA LEU A 92 8.68 -18.83 3.33
C LEU A 92 8.11 -17.54 3.93
N CYS A 93 7.41 -16.77 3.10
CA CYS A 93 6.69 -15.61 3.60
C CYS A 93 5.65 -16.01 4.67
N PRO A 94 5.65 -15.38 5.85
CA PRO A 94 4.72 -15.70 6.94
C PRO A 94 3.28 -15.26 6.69
N GLY A 95 3.00 -14.46 5.65
CA GLY A 95 1.65 -13.97 5.35
C GLY A 95 1.16 -12.81 6.22
N HIS A 96 2.04 -12.16 7.01
CA HIS A 96 1.67 -11.01 7.85
C HIS A 96 1.00 -9.89 7.05
N GLY A 97 1.55 -9.54 5.89
CA GLY A 97 1.01 -8.47 5.06
C GLY A 97 -0.45 -8.71 4.61
N LYS A 98 -0.79 -9.94 4.22
CA LYS A 98 -2.17 -10.33 3.90
C LYS A 98 -3.11 -10.14 5.11
N ARG A 99 -2.66 -10.47 6.32
CA ARG A 99 -3.45 -10.26 7.55
C ARG A 99 -3.65 -8.77 7.85
N ILE A 100 -2.60 -7.97 7.73
CA ILE A 100 -2.66 -6.51 7.92
C ILE A 100 -3.63 -5.89 6.93
N ARG A 101 -3.52 -6.22 5.64
CA ARG A 101 -4.45 -5.74 4.60
C ARG A 101 -5.89 -6.15 4.88
N ARG A 102 -6.16 -7.37 5.33
CA ARG A 102 -7.53 -7.79 5.71
C ARG A 102 -8.12 -7.01 6.88
N ARG A 103 -7.26 -6.48 7.77
CA ARG A 103 -7.70 -5.61 8.88
C ARG A 103 -7.93 -4.18 8.40
N ALA A 104 -7.02 -3.65 7.57
CA ALA A 104 -7.08 -2.28 7.06
C ALA A 104 -8.15 -2.10 5.98
N HIS A 105 -8.34 -3.10 5.11
CA HIS A 105 -9.18 -3.02 3.93
C HIS A 105 -10.42 -3.89 4.13
N HIS A 106 -11.59 -3.25 4.18
CA HIS A 106 -12.83 -3.96 4.43
C HIS A 106 -13.30 -4.71 3.17
N PRO A 107 -13.50 -6.06 3.22
CA PRO A 107 -13.85 -6.85 2.03
C PRO A 107 -15.19 -6.45 1.37
N CYS A 108 -16.11 -5.82 2.09
CA CYS A 108 -17.38 -5.39 1.49
C CYS A 108 -17.21 -4.25 0.48
N ALA A 109 -16.15 -3.45 0.61
CA ALA A 109 -15.92 -2.32 -0.29
C ALA A 109 -15.48 -2.78 -1.69
N THR A 110 -15.08 -4.04 -1.82
CA THR A 110 -14.75 -4.72 -3.08
C THR A 110 -15.65 -5.94 -3.30
N LYS A 111 -16.86 -5.94 -2.74
CA LYS A 111 -17.86 -6.98 -3.00
C LYS A 111 -18.16 -7.03 -4.50
N GLY A 112 -18.22 -8.24 -5.07
CA GLY A 112 -18.39 -8.45 -6.51
C GLY A 112 -17.07 -8.64 -7.26
N PHE A 113 -15.96 -8.14 -6.72
CA PHE A 113 -14.64 -8.35 -7.33
C PHE A 113 -14.10 -9.75 -7.06
N LYS A 114 -13.50 -10.35 -8.09
CA LYS A 114 -12.67 -11.53 -7.97
C LYS A 114 -11.28 -11.14 -7.49
N ILE A 115 -10.92 -11.59 -6.29
CA ILE A 115 -9.62 -11.34 -5.68
C ILE A 115 -8.52 -12.14 -6.41
N LEU A 116 -7.43 -11.48 -6.77
CA LEU A 116 -6.32 -12.06 -7.53
C LEU A 116 -5.09 -12.39 -6.69
N THR A 117 -5.07 -11.93 -5.45
CA THR A 117 -3.86 -11.90 -4.63
C THR A 117 -3.72 -13.12 -3.72
N GLY A 118 -2.48 -13.58 -3.52
CA GLY A 118 -2.20 -14.77 -2.70
C GLY A 118 -0.75 -14.84 -2.21
N CYS A 119 -0.55 -15.26 -0.96
CA CYS A 119 0.77 -15.21 -0.33
C CYS A 119 1.70 -16.29 -0.91
N GLY A 120 2.96 -15.95 -1.21
CA GLY A 120 3.96 -16.93 -1.64
C GLY A 120 4.16 -18.08 -0.64
N GLY A 121 4.00 -17.81 0.66
CA GLY A 121 4.03 -18.85 1.70
C GLY A 121 2.80 -19.77 1.76
N GLU A 122 1.79 -19.52 0.93
CA GLU A 122 0.64 -20.40 0.68
C GLU A 122 0.79 -21.18 -0.64
N GLY A 123 1.94 -21.09 -1.31
CA GLY A 123 2.24 -21.80 -2.56
C GLY A 123 1.90 -21.00 -3.83
N TYR A 124 1.54 -19.73 -3.71
CA TYR A 124 1.36 -18.85 -4.87
C TYR A 124 2.71 -18.52 -5.52
N ASN A 125 2.74 -18.45 -6.85
CA ASN A 125 3.94 -18.12 -7.60
C ASN A 125 4.19 -16.60 -7.59
N VAL A 126 4.72 -16.10 -6.47
CA VAL A 126 4.97 -14.68 -6.20
C VAL A 126 6.43 -14.51 -5.78
N GLU A 127 7.08 -13.47 -6.29
CA GLU A 127 8.45 -13.14 -5.91
C GLU A 127 8.54 -12.91 -4.39
N SER A 128 9.63 -13.37 -3.78
CA SER A 128 9.92 -13.11 -2.36
C SER A 128 11.36 -12.66 -2.17
N ARG A 129 11.55 -11.66 -1.32
CA ARG A 129 12.87 -11.18 -0.90
C ARG A 129 12.88 -10.88 0.61
N PRO A 130 14.06 -10.87 1.25
CA PRO A 130 14.19 -10.42 2.63
C PRO A 130 13.76 -8.96 2.81
N CYS A 131 13.00 -8.68 3.86
CA CYS A 131 12.67 -7.33 4.25
C CYS A 131 13.93 -6.54 4.61
N VAL A 132 14.12 -5.35 4.04
CA VAL A 132 15.33 -4.52 4.28
C VAL A 132 15.50 -4.11 5.74
N CYS A 133 14.41 -4.07 6.52
CA CYS A 133 14.43 -3.65 7.92
C CYS A 133 14.58 -4.83 8.90
N CYS A 134 13.80 -5.90 8.75
CA CYS A 134 13.79 -7.02 9.70
C CYS A 134 14.42 -8.32 9.19
N GLY A 135 14.81 -8.39 7.91
CA GLY A 135 15.38 -9.58 7.28
C GLY A 135 14.40 -10.72 7.00
N ILE A 136 13.16 -10.65 7.49
CA ILE A 136 12.15 -11.70 7.25
C ILE A 136 11.84 -11.78 5.75
N ASN A 137 11.90 -12.98 5.18
CA ASN A 137 11.50 -13.19 3.79
C ASN A 137 10.03 -12.83 3.58
N THR A 138 9.77 -11.94 2.65
CA THR A 138 8.45 -11.34 2.42
C THR A 138 8.13 -11.48 0.93
N CYS A 139 6.96 -12.00 0.59
CA CYS A 139 6.51 -12.05 -0.80
C CYS A 139 5.97 -10.69 -1.26
N ASP A 140 5.90 -10.47 -2.57
CA ASP A 140 5.40 -9.23 -3.18
C ASP A 140 4.00 -8.89 -2.62
N GLU A 141 3.12 -9.87 -2.51
CA GLU A 141 1.78 -9.69 -1.91
C GLU A 141 1.76 -9.27 -0.42
N CYS A 142 2.87 -9.42 0.30
CA CYS A 142 2.98 -9.10 1.72
C CYS A 142 3.91 -7.91 2.04
N ARG A 143 4.56 -7.32 1.04
CA ARG A 143 5.28 -6.05 1.22
C ARG A 143 4.33 -4.87 1.04
N ILE A 144 4.82 -3.69 1.43
CA ILE A 144 4.14 -2.44 1.10
C ILE A 144 4.22 -2.19 -0.40
N HIS A 145 3.10 -1.70 -0.93
CA HIS A 145 2.94 -1.18 -2.28
C HIS A 145 2.30 0.20 -2.14
N VAL A 146 2.64 1.11 -3.03
CA VAL A 146 2.01 2.43 -3.10
C VAL A 146 0.58 2.29 -3.60
N THR A 147 0.37 1.41 -4.58
CA THR A 147 -0.96 1.01 -5.02
C THR A 147 -1.03 -0.51 -5.13
N TYR A 148 -1.87 -1.11 -4.28
CA TYR A 148 -2.06 -2.55 -4.21
C TYR A 148 -3.29 -2.99 -5.00
N HIS A 149 -3.08 -3.42 -6.24
CA HIS A 149 -4.11 -4.09 -7.06
C HIS A 149 -4.60 -5.37 -6.38
N VAL A 150 -5.91 -5.45 -6.07
CA VAL A 150 -6.49 -6.55 -5.28
C VAL A 150 -7.41 -7.46 -6.10
N GLY A 151 -8.13 -6.94 -7.09
CA GLY A 151 -9.19 -7.70 -7.73
C GLY A 151 -9.79 -7.07 -8.97
N ILE A 152 -10.59 -7.88 -9.67
CA ILE A 152 -11.21 -7.53 -10.95
C ILE A 152 -12.68 -7.88 -10.95
N GLU A 153 -13.49 -7.03 -11.57
CA GLU A 153 -14.88 -7.28 -11.89
C GLU A 153 -15.02 -7.35 -13.42
N ASP A 154 -15.48 -8.50 -13.94
CA ASP A 154 -15.55 -8.78 -15.38
C ASP A 154 -16.71 -9.73 -15.73
N PRO A 155 -17.78 -9.25 -16.42
CA PRO A 155 -18.02 -7.84 -16.74
C PRO A 155 -18.31 -7.04 -15.46
N GLY A 156 -17.98 -5.75 -15.48
CA GLY A 156 -18.42 -4.81 -14.46
C GLY A 156 -19.84 -4.31 -14.70
N LEU A 157 -20.25 -3.38 -13.83
CA LEU A 157 -21.64 -2.91 -13.73
C LEU A 157 -22.18 -2.27 -15.01
N ASP A 158 -21.35 -1.54 -15.73
CA ASP A 158 -21.68 -0.91 -17.01
C ASP A 158 -21.24 -1.74 -18.23
N GLY A 159 -20.89 -3.00 -18.02
CA GLY A 159 -20.39 -3.90 -19.06
C GLY A 159 -18.87 -3.82 -19.29
N HIS A 160 -18.19 -2.80 -18.78
CA HIS A 160 -16.72 -2.69 -18.85
C HIS A 160 -16.05 -3.47 -17.71
N ARG A 161 -14.81 -3.90 -17.93
CA ARG A 161 -13.99 -4.51 -16.86
C ARG A 161 -13.51 -3.42 -15.89
N TRP A 162 -13.58 -3.71 -14.60
CA TRP A 162 -13.04 -2.85 -13.53
C TRP A 162 -11.91 -3.53 -12.79
N TRP A 163 -10.89 -2.75 -12.42
CA TRP A 163 -9.82 -3.19 -11.53
C TRP A 163 -9.91 -2.39 -10.23
N ALA A 164 -9.77 -3.08 -9.10
CA ALA A 164 -9.80 -2.48 -7.77
C ALA A 164 -8.43 -2.55 -7.12
N GLY A 165 -8.05 -1.48 -6.42
CA GLY A 165 -6.87 -1.48 -5.58
C GLY A 165 -7.04 -0.64 -4.32
N TYR A 166 -5.95 -0.48 -3.59
CA TYR A 166 -5.86 0.37 -2.41
C TYR A 166 -4.57 1.18 -2.46
N ASN A 167 -4.61 2.42 -1.99
CA ASN A 167 -3.41 3.24 -1.84
C ASN A 167 -2.74 2.92 -0.50
N LEU A 168 -1.54 2.33 -0.52
CA LEU A 168 -0.81 1.96 0.69
C LEU A 168 -1.67 1.07 1.63
N LEU A 169 -1.96 1.55 2.84
CA LEU A 169 -2.90 0.94 3.80
C LEU A 169 -4.16 1.81 4.00
N TYR A 170 -4.46 2.70 3.06
CA TYR A 170 -5.68 3.49 3.10
C TYR A 170 -6.90 2.59 2.91
N GLY A 171 -7.91 2.77 3.77
CA GLY A 171 -9.03 1.83 3.88
C GLY A 171 -9.99 1.83 2.69
N GLU A 172 -9.95 2.87 1.86
CA GLU A 172 -10.89 3.05 0.76
C GLU A 172 -10.33 2.46 -0.54
N PRO A 173 -11.11 1.60 -1.22
CA PRO A 173 -10.70 1.08 -2.51
C PRO A 173 -10.77 2.17 -3.58
N VAL A 174 -9.87 2.08 -4.54
CA VAL A 174 -9.77 2.97 -5.70
C VAL A 174 -9.93 2.17 -6.99
N ALA A 175 -10.45 2.82 -8.03
CA ALA A 175 -10.42 2.25 -9.36
C ALA A 175 -9.00 2.32 -9.92
N LEU A 176 -8.61 1.25 -10.60
CA LEU A 176 -7.38 1.17 -11.37
C LEU A 176 -7.74 0.95 -12.84
N TYR A 177 -6.93 1.52 -13.71
CA TYR A 177 -7.05 1.34 -15.15
C TYR A 177 -5.70 0.92 -15.73
N PRO A 178 -5.69 0.21 -16.88
CA PRO A 178 -4.48 -0.04 -17.63
C PRO A 178 -3.75 1.27 -17.96
N PRO A 179 -2.44 1.24 -18.19
CA PRO A 179 -1.72 2.38 -18.77
C PRO A 179 -2.44 2.92 -20.02
N SER A 180 -2.25 4.20 -20.33
CA SER A 180 -2.72 4.73 -21.60
C SER A 180 -1.95 4.02 -22.73
N SER A 181 -2.67 3.50 -23.72
CA SER A 181 -2.19 2.62 -24.80
C SER A 181 -0.98 3.07 -25.64
N THR A 182 -0.36 4.22 -25.34
CA THR A 182 0.80 4.77 -26.05
C THR A 182 2.04 3.86 -26.03
N ASN A 183 2.13 2.87 -25.13
CA ASN A 183 3.32 2.03 -24.96
C ASN A 183 3.15 0.52 -25.25
N GLY A 184 2.01 0.07 -25.77
CA GLY A 184 1.87 -1.25 -26.44
C GLY A 184 2.02 -2.54 -25.61
N ASP A 185 2.37 -2.48 -24.31
CA ASP A 185 2.63 -3.64 -23.45
C ASP A 185 1.53 -3.93 -22.40
N ASP A 186 0.30 -3.46 -22.61
CA ASP A 186 -0.81 -3.59 -21.65
C ASP A 186 -1.51 -4.96 -21.65
N LYS A 187 -0.93 -5.97 -22.31
CA LYS A 187 -1.56 -7.29 -22.50
C LYS A 187 -1.90 -7.97 -21.18
N ASP A 188 -1.08 -7.77 -20.16
CA ASP A 188 -1.26 -8.37 -18.83
C ASP A 188 -2.54 -7.87 -18.14
N TRP A 189 -2.98 -6.65 -18.43
CA TRP A 189 -4.23 -6.09 -17.90
C TRP A 189 -5.49 -6.75 -18.48
N HIS A 190 -5.38 -7.28 -19.70
CA HIS A 190 -6.48 -7.85 -20.45
C HIS A 190 -6.55 -9.38 -20.36
N LEU A 191 -5.61 -10.01 -19.65
CA LEU A 191 -5.67 -11.45 -19.39
C LEU A 191 -6.96 -11.83 -18.65
N PRO A 192 -7.47 -13.06 -18.83
CA PRO A 192 -8.54 -13.57 -17.98
C PRO A 192 -8.12 -13.54 -16.52
N ALA A 193 -9.05 -13.24 -15.61
CA ALA A 193 -8.77 -13.13 -14.17
C ALA A 193 -8.15 -14.39 -13.53
N ALA A 194 -8.17 -15.56 -14.17
CA ALA A 194 -7.48 -16.76 -13.68
C ALA A 194 -5.98 -16.81 -14.06
N GLN A 195 -5.57 -16.03 -15.05
CA GLN A 195 -4.20 -15.98 -15.59
C GLN A 195 -3.48 -14.69 -15.20
N MET A 196 -4.24 -13.69 -14.76
CA MET A 196 -3.72 -12.39 -14.38
C MET A 196 -2.88 -12.49 -13.12
N LYS A 197 -1.71 -11.85 -13.16
CA LYS A 197 -0.87 -11.63 -11.99
C LYS A 197 -1.28 -10.32 -11.32
N SER A 198 -0.85 -10.14 -10.08
CA SER A 198 -0.90 -8.81 -9.47
C SER A 198 -0.09 -7.82 -10.30
N LEU A 199 -0.65 -6.62 -10.45
CA LEU A 199 -0.07 -5.50 -11.19
C LEU A 199 0.05 -4.32 -10.24
N HIS A 200 0.62 -4.58 -9.06
CA HIS A 200 0.83 -3.54 -8.06
C HIS A 200 1.70 -2.42 -8.63
N ASP A 201 1.44 -1.19 -8.20
CA ASP A 201 2.21 0.01 -8.55
C ASP A 201 2.29 0.29 -10.07
N GLN A 202 1.35 -0.22 -10.85
CA GLN A 202 1.27 -0.06 -12.30
C GLN A 202 -0.08 0.49 -12.75
N GLY A 203 -0.12 1.08 -13.94
CA GLY A 203 -1.34 1.58 -14.56
C GLY A 203 -1.68 3.01 -14.17
N ARG A 204 -2.97 3.29 -14.12
CA ARG A 204 -3.51 4.59 -13.75
C ARG A 204 -4.48 4.44 -12.59
N ILE A 205 -4.42 5.37 -11.65
CA ILE A 205 -5.31 5.42 -10.51
C ILE A 205 -6.50 6.33 -10.79
N HIS A 206 -7.66 6.00 -10.23
CA HIS A 206 -8.88 6.81 -10.27
C HIS A 206 -9.34 7.22 -8.86
N ILE A 207 -10.46 7.93 -8.78
CA ILE A 207 -11.03 8.32 -7.49
C ILE A 207 -11.50 7.09 -6.68
N PRO A 208 -11.53 7.20 -5.34
CA PRO A 208 -12.11 6.18 -4.48
C PRO A 208 -13.53 5.77 -4.90
N PHE A 209 -13.87 4.48 -4.72
CA PHE A 209 -15.13 3.92 -5.19
C PHE A 209 -16.37 4.61 -4.65
N HIS A 210 -16.30 5.16 -3.43
CA HIS A 210 -17.44 5.78 -2.77
C HIS A 210 -17.72 7.22 -3.24
N ILE A 211 -16.88 7.79 -4.11
CA ILE A 211 -17.03 9.18 -4.59
C ILE A 211 -17.81 9.18 -5.92
N PRO A 212 -19.06 9.68 -5.93
CA PRO A 212 -19.89 9.72 -7.15
C PRO A 212 -19.50 10.92 -8.02
N ALA A 213 -18.29 10.90 -8.57
CA ALA A 213 -17.75 11.99 -9.36
C ALA A 213 -17.08 11.53 -10.65
N VAL A 214 -16.66 12.52 -11.43
CA VAL A 214 -15.85 12.34 -12.62
C VAL A 214 -14.43 12.80 -12.31
N ALA A 215 -13.44 12.11 -12.82
CA ALA A 215 -12.05 12.54 -12.72
C ALA A 215 -11.22 11.97 -13.87
N ASP A 216 -10.12 12.62 -14.21
CA ASP A 216 -9.16 12.05 -15.16
C ASP A 216 -8.26 11.06 -14.40
N PRO A 217 -8.12 9.80 -14.85
CA PRO A 217 -7.19 8.85 -14.23
C PRO A 217 -5.75 9.35 -14.27
N GLU A 218 -5.01 9.14 -13.20
CA GLU A 218 -3.63 9.62 -13.04
C GLU A 218 -2.61 8.50 -13.27
N PRO A 219 -1.55 8.71 -14.06
CA PRO A 219 -0.49 7.72 -14.24
C PRO A 219 0.27 7.49 -12.93
N LEU A 220 0.28 6.23 -12.47
CA LEU A 220 0.98 5.88 -11.23
C LEU A 220 2.49 6.08 -11.34
N ASP A 221 3.07 5.81 -12.50
CA ASP A 221 4.52 5.97 -12.72
C ASP A 221 4.97 7.41 -12.43
N ARG A 222 4.15 8.40 -12.81
CA ARG A 222 4.37 9.80 -12.44
C ARG A 222 4.33 9.98 -10.93
N ILE A 223 3.23 9.57 -10.28
CA ILE A 223 3.03 9.76 -8.83
C ILE A 223 4.19 9.14 -8.05
N LEU A 224 4.65 7.96 -8.47
CA LEU A 224 5.76 7.23 -7.87
C LEU A 224 7.08 8.02 -7.93
N ASP A 225 7.30 8.79 -9.00
CA ASP A 225 8.56 9.48 -9.28
C ASP A 225 8.56 10.99 -8.97
N ILE A 226 7.44 11.54 -8.48
CA ILE A 226 7.41 12.93 -7.99
C ILE A 226 8.50 13.11 -6.93
N ASN A 227 9.38 14.09 -7.14
CA ASN A 227 10.34 14.51 -6.12
C ASN A 227 9.61 15.28 -5.02
N LEU A 228 9.33 14.58 -3.93
CA LEU A 228 8.60 15.10 -2.77
C LEU A 228 9.40 16.16 -1.99
N GLY A 229 10.69 16.34 -2.29
CA GLY A 229 11.50 17.45 -1.76
C GLY A 229 11.28 18.78 -2.46
N ARG A 230 10.65 18.77 -3.65
CA ARG A 230 10.45 19.94 -4.51
C ARG A 230 8.99 20.24 -4.83
N HIS A 231 8.15 19.22 -4.84
CA HIS A 231 6.77 19.33 -5.28
C HIS A 231 5.82 18.74 -4.25
N LEU A 232 4.66 19.39 -4.08
CA LEU A 232 3.49 18.75 -3.52
C LEU A 232 2.87 17.86 -4.60
N ILE A 233 2.17 16.81 -4.18
CA ILE A 233 1.46 15.95 -5.12
C ILE A 233 0.20 16.69 -5.52
N SER A 234 0.13 17.07 -6.79
CA SER A 234 -1.04 17.63 -7.44
C SER A 234 -1.54 16.67 -8.53
N PRO A 235 -2.86 16.65 -8.80
CA PRO A 235 -3.39 15.97 -9.97
C PRO A 235 -2.92 16.70 -11.24
N GLN A 236 -2.62 15.95 -12.29
CA GLN A 236 -2.45 16.48 -13.65
C GLN A 236 -3.79 16.73 -14.33
N GLY A 237 -4.81 15.94 -13.98
CA GLY A 237 -6.16 16.04 -14.50
C GLY A 237 -6.93 17.27 -14.03
N ARG A 238 -8.18 17.36 -14.48
CA ARG A 238 -9.10 18.44 -14.10
C ARG A 238 -9.49 18.37 -12.62
N THR A 239 -9.56 19.53 -11.99
CA THR A 239 -9.94 19.69 -10.57
C THR A 239 -11.09 20.66 -10.36
N ASP A 240 -11.52 21.35 -11.41
CA ASP A 240 -12.66 22.25 -11.40
C ASP A 240 -13.95 21.44 -11.37
N GLY A 241 -14.91 21.87 -10.54
CA GLY A 241 -16.20 21.19 -10.43
C GLY A 241 -16.88 21.08 -11.80
N PRO A 242 -17.40 19.89 -12.19
CA PRO A 242 -17.67 18.70 -11.36
C PRO A 242 -16.54 17.67 -11.28
N TYR A 243 -15.34 17.94 -11.82
CA TYR A 243 -14.21 17.04 -11.73
C TYR A 243 -13.62 17.05 -10.32
N GLN A 244 -13.32 15.88 -9.78
CA GLN A 244 -12.76 15.72 -8.43
C GLN A 244 -11.34 15.14 -8.46
N GLY A 245 -10.49 15.70 -9.33
CA GLY A 245 -9.08 15.33 -9.47
C GLY A 245 -8.31 15.30 -8.15
N VAL A 246 -8.63 16.21 -7.22
CA VAL A 246 -7.97 16.31 -5.90
C VAL A 246 -8.13 15.04 -5.06
N ASN A 247 -9.26 14.34 -5.19
CA ASN A 247 -9.54 13.15 -4.38
C ASN A 247 -8.70 11.93 -4.79
N LEU A 248 -8.15 11.90 -6.01
CA LEU A 248 -7.19 10.88 -6.43
C LEU A 248 -5.91 10.91 -5.58
N ILE A 249 -5.47 12.11 -5.24
CA ILE A 249 -4.15 12.34 -4.64
C ILE A 249 -4.18 12.54 -3.14
N THR A 250 -5.37 12.66 -2.54
CA THR A 250 -5.57 12.81 -1.09
C THR A 250 -4.84 11.72 -0.30
N GLY A 251 -5.01 10.44 -0.64
CA GLY A 251 -4.36 9.34 0.07
C GLY A 251 -2.82 9.42 0.03
N PHE A 252 -2.25 9.90 -1.07
CA PHE A 252 -0.80 10.09 -1.18
C PHE A 252 -0.31 11.32 -0.40
N ASN A 253 -1.09 12.40 -0.38
CA ASN A 253 -0.78 13.57 0.44
C ASN A 253 -0.83 13.23 1.94
N LEU A 254 -1.82 12.45 2.38
CA LEU A 254 -1.91 11.99 3.78
C LEU A 254 -0.66 11.22 4.24
N VAL A 255 0.01 10.47 3.36
CA VAL A 255 1.23 9.73 3.73
C VAL A 255 2.51 10.56 3.53
N SER A 256 2.52 11.47 2.56
CA SER A 256 3.72 12.26 2.25
C SER A 256 3.87 13.54 3.07
N GLN A 257 2.80 14.05 3.67
CA GLN A 257 2.85 15.25 4.51
C GLN A 257 3.53 15.01 5.89
N PRO A 258 3.25 13.92 6.62
CA PRO A 258 3.76 13.73 8.00
C PRO A 258 5.28 13.58 8.08
N ARG A 259 5.95 13.24 6.97
CA ARG A 259 7.42 13.21 6.89
C ARG A 259 8.08 14.60 6.94
N THR A 260 7.30 15.68 6.90
CA THR A 260 7.82 17.04 6.82
C THR A 260 7.95 17.63 8.22
N GLU A 261 9.18 17.81 8.71
CA GLU A 261 9.45 18.53 9.95
C GLU A 261 9.72 20.02 9.69
N PHE A 262 9.19 20.86 10.58
CA PHE A 262 9.41 22.30 10.57
C PHE A 262 10.44 22.66 11.65
N VAL A 263 11.56 23.26 11.25
CA VAL A 263 12.69 23.57 12.15
C VAL A 263 13.12 25.03 12.01
N CYS A 264 13.59 25.64 13.11
CA CYS A 264 14.22 26.96 13.06
C CYS A 264 15.60 26.85 12.42
N ASP A 265 16.20 27.97 12.03
CA ASP A 265 17.50 27.96 11.35
C ASP A 265 18.60 27.27 12.17
N GLU A 266 18.61 27.45 13.50
CA GLU A 266 19.56 26.78 14.41
C GLU A 266 19.39 25.25 14.38
N CYS A 267 18.16 24.74 14.58
CA CYS A 267 17.90 23.31 14.51
C CYS A 267 18.10 22.74 13.10
N PHE A 268 17.89 23.54 12.06
CA PHE A 268 18.20 23.14 10.69
C PHE A 268 19.70 22.91 10.52
N ASP A 269 20.53 23.84 10.98
CA ASP A 269 21.99 23.72 10.92
C ASP A 269 22.48 22.49 11.71
N ASP A 270 21.88 22.23 12.88
CA ASP A 270 22.18 21.03 13.68
C ASP A 270 21.84 19.73 12.94
N VAL A 271 20.64 19.66 12.33
CA VAL A 271 20.24 18.50 11.54
C VAL A 271 21.17 18.33 10.32
N GLN A 272 21.51 19.42 9.63
CA GLN A 272 22.41 19.38 8.49
C GLN A 272 23.86 19.03 8.87
N ALA A 273 24.31 19.37 10.08
CA ALA A 273 25.64 19.00 10.57
C ALA A 273 25.74 17.50 10.87
N ASN A 274 24.66 16.91 11.38
CA ASN A 274 24.59 15.51 11.81
C ASN A 274 24.13 14.55 10.70
N SER A 275 23.45 15.05 9.66
CA SER A 275 23.02 14.23 8.53
C SER A 275 24.20 13.67 7.74
N THR A 276 24.08 12.43 7.30
CA THR A 276 24.99 11.82 6.32
C THR A 276 24.92 12.54 4.96
N ASN A 277 23.83 13.25 4.68
CA ASN A 277 23.57 14.02 3.46
C ASN A 277 23.64 15.53 3.71
N ARG A 278 24.78 16.01 4.23
CA ARG A 278 24.97 17.43 4.56
C ARG A 278 24.56 18.36 3.41
N ARG A 279 23.58 19.22 3.67
CA ARG A 279 23.04 20.27 2.78
C ARG A 279 22.47 19.76 1.45
N ALA A 280 22.12 18.48 1.38
CA ALA A 280 21.42 17.96 0.22
C ALA A 280 19.95 18.41 0.24
N MET A 281 19.43 18.79 -0.92
CA MET A 281 17.99 18.85 -1.10
C MET A 281 17.40 17.45 -0.97
N CYS A 282 16.20 17.35 -0.41
CA CYS A 282 15.46 16.09 -0.41
C CYS A 282 15.18 15.64 -1.86
N GLU A 283 15.45 14.37 -2.14
CA GLU A 283 15.16 13.70 -3.42
C GLU A 283 14.30 12.46 -3.24
N CYS A 284 13.60 12.35 -2.11
CA CYS A 284 12.69 11.24 -1.87
C CYS A 284 11.53 11.27 -2.86
N SER A 285 11.16 10.09 -3.33
CA SER A 285 9.94 9.81 -4.07
C SER A 285 9.27 8.58 -3.45
N PHE A 286 8.02 8.29 -3.80
CA PHE A 286 7.38 7.06 -3.34
C PHE A 286 8.08 5.82 -3.89
N ARG A 287 8.61 5.87 -5.12
CA ARG A 287 9.41 4.78 -5.69
C ARG A 287 10.61 4.46 -4.80
N LYS A 288 11.45 5.46 -4.52
CA LYS A 288 12.63 5.30 -3.65
C LYS A 288 12.24 4.84 -2.24
N ARG A 289 11.11 5.32 -1.71
CA ARG A 289 10.70 5.04 -0.32
C ARG A 289 10.08 3.66 -0.14
N TYR A 290 9.25 3.20 -1.08
CA TYR A 290 8.41 2.01 -0.89
C TYR A 290 8.60 0.94 -1.95
N ILE A 291 9.02 1.27 -3.17
CA ILE A 291 9.14 0.32 -4.29
C ILE A 291 10.56 -0.24 -4.38
N ASP A 292 11.58 0.62 -4.29
CA ASP A 292 12.98 0.19 -4.32
C ASP A 292 13.39 -0.52 -3.02
N ARG A 293 12.65 -0.24 -1.93
CA ARG A 293 12.82 -0.87 -0.61
C ARG A 293 11.86 -2.04 -0.47
N TRP A 294 12.39 -3.26 -0.44
CA TRP A 294 11.60 -4.44 -0.10
C TRP A 294 11.22 -4.41 1.39
N LEU A 295 10.12 -3.74 1.73
CA LEU A 295 9.70 -3.48 3.12
C LEU A 295 8.41 -4.25 3.43
N CYS A 296 8.42 -5.10 4.45
CA CYS A 296 7.21 -5.79 4.89
C CYS A 296 6.22 -4.82 5.55
N LEU A 297 4.93 -5.15 5.53
CA LEU A 297 3.88 -4.28 6.07
C LEU A 297 4.00 -4.03 7.58
N GLU A 298 4.54 -4.95 8.37
CA GLU A 298 4.81 -4.71 9.81
C GLU A 298 5.90 -3.66 10.03
N CYS A 299 6.96 -3.68 9.22
CA CYS A 299 7.99 -2.65 9.27
C CYS A 299 7.44 -1.31 8.78
N TYR A 300 6.58 -1.30 7.77
CA TYR A 300 5.90 -0.10 7.32
C TYR A 300 4.99 0.49 8.41
N GLN A 301 4.17 -0.31 9.09
CA GLN A 301 3.35 0.17 10.21
C GLN A 301 4.21 0.79 11.31
N ARG A 302 5.33 0.16 11.68
CA ARG A 302 6.28 0.75 12.64
C ARG A 302 6.93 2.04 12.13
N GLU A 303 7.06 2.25 10.82
CA GLU A 303 7.48 3.55 10.27
C GLU A 303 6.36 4.58 10.38
N GLN A 304 5.11 4.19 10.08
CA GLN A 304 3.94 5.05 10.25
C GLN A 304 3.72 5.46 11.70
N ASP A 305 3.88 4.56 12.67
CA ASP A 305 3.75 4.87 14.10
C ASP A 305 4.80 5.89 14.55
N LYS A 306 5.99 5.88 13.93
CA LYS A 306 7.02 6.89 14.18
C LYS A 306 6.64 8.22 13.56
N ASP A 307 6.12 8.21 12.34
CA ASP A 307 5.66 9.41 11.64
C ASP A 307 4.46 10.06 12.37
N ALA A 308 3.51 9.26 12.87
CA ALA A 308 2.34 9.72 13.64
C ALA A 308 2.74 10.44 14.95
N ARG A 309 3.79 9.97 15.64
CA ARG A 309 4.35 10.68 16.81
C ARG A 309 4.95 12.05 16.48
N LEU A 310 5.25 12.31 15.20
CA LEU A 310 5.69 13.62 14.73
C LEU A 310 4.49 14.54 14.49
N GLU A 311 3.34 13.99 14.09
CA GLU A 311 2.08 14.73 14.00
C GLU A 311 1.62 15.26 15.36
N GLU A 312 1.86 14.56 16.47
CA GLU A 312 1.60 15.09 17.82
C GLU A 312 2.34 16.42 18.12
N ARG A 313 3.38 16.76 17.35
CA ARG A 313 4.08 18.05 17.45
C ARG A 313 3.31 19.18 16.77
N ILE A 314 2.38 18.84 15.89
CA ILE A 314 1.42 19.73 15.27
C ILE A 314 0.32 19.97 16.31
N GLY A 315 0.43 21.06 17.05
CA GLY A 315 -0.62 21.43 18.00
C GLY A 315 -1.83 21.92 17.22
N VAL A 316 -2.96 21.22 17.35
CA VAL A 316 -4.27 21.79 17.05
C VAL A 316 -4.63 22.65 18.24
N ASP A 317 -4.78 23.96 18.04
CA ASP A 317 -5.34 24.82 19.06
C ASP A 317 -6.86 24.60 19.05
N GLU A 318 -7.41 24.05 20.13
CA GLU A 318 -8.85 23.73 20.23
C GLU A 318 -9.72 24.98 20.10
N ASP A 319 -9.16 26.16 20.37
CA ASP A 319 -9.86 27.44 20.35
C ASP A 319 -9.74 28.20 19.00
N GLU A 320 -8.81 27.83 18.12
CA GLU A 320 -8.60 28.47 16.81
C GLU A 320 -8.75 27.46 15.66
N VAL A 321 -9.90 27.55 14.97
CA VAL A 321 -10.33 26.68 13.86
C VAL A 321 -9.32 26.60 12.70
N GLU A 322 -8.29 27.46 12.64
CA GLU A 322 -7.38 27.55 11.50
C GLU A 322 -5.88 27.66 11.81
N VAL A 323 -5.45 27.79 13.08
CA VAL A 323 -4.03 27.99 13.38
C VAL A 323 -3.38 26.72 13.89
N VAL A 324 -2.86 25.94 12.95
CA VAL A 324 -1.99 24.81 13.21
C VAL A 324 -0.65 25.32 13.75
N CYS A 325 -0.50 25.36 15.08
CA CYS A 325 0.75 25.78 15.72
C CYS A 325 1.82 24.70 15.54
N ARG A 326 2.79 24.97 14.67
CA ARG A 326 3.92 24.07 14.41
C ARG A 326 5.02 24.28 15.46
N LYS A 327 5.53 23.21 16.03
CA LYS A 327 6.64 23.23 16.99
C LYS A 327 7.94 22.77 16.33
N CYS A 328 9.01 23.54 16.52
CA CYS A 328 10.37 23.15 16.17
C CYS A 328 10.86 21.96 17.01
N HIS A 329 11.94 21.30 16.58
CA HIS A 329 12.66 20.30 17.36
C HIS A 329 13.06 20.82 18.76
N CYS A 330 13.53 22.06 18.86
CA CYS A 330 13.82 22.74 20.13
C CYS A 330 12.57 23.14 20.94
N LYS A 331 11.39 22.70 20.53
CA LYS A 331 10.07 22.97 21.13
C LYS A 331 9.61 24.44 21.05
N ARG A 332 10.37 25.32 20.38
CA ARG A 332 9.89 26.67 20.04
C ARG A 332 8.66 26.56 19.13
N LYS A 333 7.57 27.24 19.51
CA LYS A 333 6.39 27.43 18.67
C LYS A 333 6.68 28.50 17.62
N PHE A 334 6.30 28.25 16.38
CA PHE A 334 6.35 29.29 15.34
C PHE A 334 5.13 30.20 15.45
N SER A 335 5.38 31.51 15.46
CA SER A 335 4.38 32.57 15.38
C SER A 335 4.17 33.01 13.92
N GLN A 336 3.09 33.75 13.66
CA GLN A 336 2.87 34.35 12.35
C GLN A 336 4.05 35.28 11.99
N GLY A 337 4.73 34.99 10.87
CA GLY A 337 5.89 35.74 10.40
C GLY A 337 7.25 35.15 10.80
N ASP A 338 7.30 34.12 11.64
CA ASP A 338 8.54 33.41 11.92
C ASP A 338 9.06 32.69 10.67
N THR A 339 10.38 32.72 10.47
CA THR A 339 11.04 31.94 9.43
C THR A 339 11.27 30.51 9.91
N TYR A 340 10.98 29.55 9.06
CA TYR A 340 11.24 28.14 9.31
C TYR A 340 11.79 27.46 8.05
N LYS A 341 12.45 26.33 8.27
CA LYS A 341 12.89 25.39 7.23
C LYS A 341 12.07 24.11 7.32
N MET A 342 11.93 23.44 6.19
CA MET A 342 11.30 22.13 6.12
C MET A 342 12.37 21.06 5.88
N VAL A 343 12.34 20.00 6.67
CA VAL A 343 13.27 18.86 6.56
C VAL A 343 12.46 17.58 6.36
N CYS A 344 12.97 16.70 5.51
CA CYS A 344 12.38 15.39 5.25
C CYS A 344 12.87 14.36 6.29
N ASN A 345 11.97 13.81 7.10
CA ASN A 345 12.30 12.82 8.13
C ASN A 345 12.77 11.47 7.56
N TRP A 346 12.64 11.26 6.25
CA TRP A 346 13.11 10.05 5.60
C TRP A 346 14.58 10.10 5.19
N CYS A 347 15.15 11.29 4.95
CA CYS A 347 16.51 11.43 4.44
C CYS A 347 17.29 12.62 5.02
N ASP A 348 16.69 13.38 5.93
CA ASP A 348 17.18 14.62 6.55
C ASP A 348 17.51 15.75 5.56
N GLY A 349 17.08 15.63 4.30
CA GLY A 349 17.29 16.62 3.26
C GLY A 349 16.30 17.79 3.37
N GLU A 350 16.72 18.97 2.93
CA GLU A 350 15.88 20.17 2.91
C GLU A 350 14.75 20.03 1.88
N ILE A 351 13.52 20.35 2.28
CA ILE A 351 12.35 20.42 1.40
C ILE A 351 12.15 21.88 0.98
N ARG A 352 12.10 22.12 -0.32
CA ARG A 352 11.84 23.44 -0.92
C ARG A 352 10.70 23.32 -1.92
N ILE A 353 9.48 23.53 -1.43
CA ILE A 353 8.31 23.57 -2.29
C ILE A 353 8.30 24.93 -2.98
N SER A 354 8.38 24.94 -4.30
CA SER A 354 8.24 26.16 -5.08
C SER A 354 6.77 26.58 -5.11
N ASN A 355 6.43 27.69 -4.44
CA ASN A 355 5.07 28.27 -4.49
C ASN A 355 4.67 28.81 -5.88
N THR A 356 5.55 28.68 -6.89
CA THR A 356 5.36 29.22 -8.24
C THR A 356 4.21 28.58 -9.00
N ASP A 357 3.73 27.42 -8.56
CA ASP A 357 2.72 26.65 -9.31
C ASP A 357 1.28 27.12 -9.02
N SER A 358 1.07 28.02 -8.06
CA SER A 358 -0.27 28.60 -7.80
C SER A 358 -0.61 29.84 -8.62
N GLU A 359 0.35 30.48 -9.30
CA GLU A 359 0.09 31.70 -10.09
C GLU A 359 0.41 31.58 -11.59
N GLY A 360 0.98 30.44 -12.02
CA GLY A 360 1.35 30.20 -13.41
C GLY A 360 0.52 29.09 -14.03
N SER A 361 -0.56 29.45 -14.71
CA SER A 361 -1.14 28.66 -15.81
C SER A 361 0.00 27.97 -16.57
N VAL A 362 0.00 26.64 -16.58
CA VAL A 362 0.89 25.84 -17.41
C VAL A 362 0.58 26.23 -18.84
N VAL A 363 1.31 27.20 -19.38
CA VAL A 363 1.49 27.36 -20.82
C VAL A 363 2.23 26.10 -21.21
N LEU A 364 1.46 25.06 -21.55
CA LEU A 364 1.98 23.91 -22.27
C LEU A 364 2.79 24.50 -23.41
N GLY A 365 4.11 24.34 -23.34
CA GLY A 365 4.99 24.68 -24.43
C GLY A 365 4.45 23.94 -25.63
N SER A 366 3.82 24.68 -26.54
CA SER A 366 3.59 24.25 -27.89
C SER A 366 4.98 24.04 -28.48
N ASP A 367 5.52 22.84 -28.31
CA ASP A 367 6.53 22.32 -29.20
C ASP A 367 5.84 22.23 -30.57
N GLU A 368 5.88 23.35 -31.29
CA GLU A 368 5.71 23.42 -32.74
C GLU A 368 6.87 22.64 -33.36
N ASN A 369 6.77 21.32 -33.35
CA ASN A 369 7.61 20.43 -34.12
C ASN A 369 6.68 19.45 -34.83
N ASP A 370 6.26 19.87 -36.02
CA ASP A 370 6.13 19.06 -37.23
C ASP A 370 5.97 17.55 -36.99
N GLN A 371 4.75 17.13 -36.65
CA GLN A 371 4.26 15.79 -36.95
C GLN A 371 2.97 15.92 -37.74
N ASP A 372 3.13 15.85 -39.06
CA ASP A 372 2.11 15.36 -39.99
C ASP A 372 1.77 13.91 -39.60
N GLU A 373 0.99 13.71 -38.55
CA GLU A 373 0.36 12.43 -38.26
C GLU A 373 -1.13 12.56 -38.57
N ASP A 374 -1.54 11.75 -39.54
CA ASP A 374 -2.87 11.62 -40.08
C ASP A 374 -3.92 11.52 -38.96
N GLU A 375 -4.63 12.64 -38.73
CA GLU A 375 -5.90 12.68 -38.02
C GLU A 375 -6.96 11.93 -38.86
N ASP A 376 -6.90 10.61 -38.84
CA ASP A 376 -8.10 9.78 -38.99
C ASP A 376 -8.92 9.92 -37.69
N GLU A 377 -9.33 11.15 -37.37
CA GLU A 377 -10.51 11.36 -36.54
C GLU A 377 -11.68 10.83 -37.37
N GLU A 378 -12.03 9.56 -37.15
CA GLU A 378 -13.39 9.09 -37.35
C GLU A 378 -14.30 9.92 -36.43
N GLN A 379 -14.60 11.12 -36.90
CA GLN A 379 -15.67 11.97 -36.44
C GLN A 379 -16.94 11.19 -36.80
N GLU A 380 -17.33 10.26 -35.92
CA GLU A 380 -18.62 9.57 -35.98
C GLU A 380 -19.71 10.65 -35.84
N GLU A 381 -20.10 11.24 -36.97
CA GLU A 381 -21.14 12.27 -37.10
C GLU A 381 -22.57 11.76 -36.81
N ASP A 382 -22.74 10.51 -36.39
CA ASP A 382 -24.06 9.85 -36.39
C ASP A 382 -24.93 10.04 -35.13
N ASP A 383 -24.47 10.78 -34.11
CA ASP A 383 -25.23 10.95 -32.86
C ASP A 383 -25.68 12.40 -32.56
N ALA A 384 -25.58 13.36 -33.49
CA ALA A 384 -25.97 14.76 -33.22
C ALA A 384 -27.49 15.00 -33.07
N HIS A 385 -28.34 13.98 -33.14
CA HIS A 385 -29.81 14.15 -33.17
C HIS A 385 -30.48 14.29 -31.78
N TRP A 386 -29.76 14.14 -30.66
CA TRP A 386 -30.37 14.16 -29.30
C TRP A 386 -30.19 15.47 -28.50
N MET A 387 -29.59 16.52 -29.07
CA MET A 387 -29.61 17.88 -28.48
C MET A 387 -31.02 18.55 -28.47
N VAL A 388 -32.06 17.85 -28.94
CA VAL A 388 -33.41 18.42 -29.09
C VAL A 388 -34.20 18.51 -27.78
N LEU A 389 -33.69 17.99 -26.66
CA LEU A 389 -34.22 18.29 -25.32
C LEU A 389 -33.14 18.92 -24.45
N GLY A 390 -32.77 20.15 -24.81
CA GLY A 390 -31.87 20.98 -24.03
C GLY A 390 -32.29 21.13 -22.56
N LEU A 391 -31.29 21.54 -21.77
CA LEU A 391 -31.30 21.81 -20.33
C LEU A 391 -30.81 20.64 -19.46
N CYS A 392 -29.54 20.23 -19.61
CA CYS A 392 -28.76 19.97 -18.41
C CYS A 392 -28.20 21.34 -18.00
N PRO A 393 -28.69 21.98 -16.91
CA PRO A 393 -28.18 23.28 -16.47
C PRO A 393 -26.66 23.21 -16.25
N ASP A 394 -25.96 24.31 -16.52
CA ASP A 394 -24.52 24.41 -16.29
C ASP A 394 -24.17 23.95 -14.86
N GLY A 395 -23.18 23.07 -14.75
CA GLY A 395 -22.76 22.49 -13.47
C GLY A 395 -23.60 21.32 -12.93
N ILE A 396 -24.66 20.88 -13.62
CA ILE A 396 -25.39 19.65 -13.26
C ILE A 396 -24.84 18.46 -14.05
N LEU A 397 -24.60 17.36 -13.35
CA LEU A 397 -24.21 16.09 -13.92
C LEU A 397 -25.46 15.34 -14.41
N CYS A 398 -25.56 15.06 -15.71
CA CYS A 398 -26.66 14.28 -16.27
C CYS A 398 -26.16 12.94 -16.83
N CYS A 399 -26.75 11.83 -16.41
CA CYS A 399 -26.34 10.47 -16.82
C CYS A 399 -27.25 9.92 -17.93
N LYS A 400 -26.69 9.22 -18.92
CA LYS A 400 -27.44 8.55 -19.99
C LYS A 400 -26.84 7.19 -20.35
N SER A 401 -27.65 6.34 -20.98
CA SER A 401 -27.18 5.09 -21.58
C SER A 401 -26.69 5.35 -23.01
N ASN A 402 -25.53 4.81 -23.33
CA ASN A 402 -25.03 4.71 -24.71
C ASN A 402 -25.75 3.56 -25.43
N THR A 403 -25.56 3.48 -26.75
CA THR A 403 -26.14 2.44 -27.62
C THR A 403 -25.64 1.04 -27.29
N ASP A 404 -24.42 0.93 -26.78
CA ASP A 404 -23.78 -0.30 -26.30
C ASP A 404 -24.23 -0.70 -24.88
N GLY A 405 -25.11 0.09 -24.24
CA GLY A 405 -25.61 -0.14 -22.88
C GLY A 405 -24.74 0.47 -21.78
N THR A 406 -23.60 1.05 -22.11
CA THR A 406 -22.65 1.65 -21.15
C THR A 406 -23.11 3.03 -20.68
N MET A 407 -22.51 3.56 -19.62
CA MET A 407 -22.86 4.86 -19.08
C MET A 407 -22.10 6.00 -19.80
N ALA A 408 -22.78 7.14 -19.96
CA ALA A 408 -22.13 8.42 -20.21
C ALA A 408 -22.68 9.50 -19.29
N ALA A 409 -21.81 10.44 -18.90
CA ALA A 409 -22.19 11.66 -18.19
C ALA A 409 -22.09 12.88 -19.13
N MET A 410 -23.00 13.84 -18.99
CA MET A 410 -22.95 15.13 -19.66
C MET A 410 -22.53 16.20 -18.66
N ILE A 411 -21.49 16.95 -19.00
CA ILE A 411 -20.92 18.03 -18.16
C ILE A 411 -20.72 19.26 -19.05
N ASN A 412 -21.47 20.33 -18.80
CA ASN A 412 -21.39 21.57 -19.58
C ASN A 412 -21.48 21.33 -21.10
N GLY A 413 -22.36 20.43 -21.52
CA GLY A 413 -22.54 20.04 -22.94
C GLY A 413 -21.50 19.05 -23.48
N VAL A 414 -20.45 18.73 -22.73
CA VAL A 414 -19.44 17.73 -23.11
C VAL A 414 -19.84 16.36 -22.60
N GLN A 415 -19.79 15.35 -23.48
CA GLN A 415 -20.01 13.96 -23.09
C GLN A 415 -18.72 13.34 -22.53
N VAL A 416 -18.81 12.78 -21.33
CA VAL A 416 -17.75 12.03 -20.66
C VAL A 416 -18.16 10.55 -20.61
N ARG A 417 -17.24 9.66 -20.98
CA ARG A 417 -17.46 8.21 -21.05
C ARG A 417 -16.27 7.46 -20.44
N GLY A 418 -16.48 6.15 -20.21
CA GLY A 418 -15.43 5.20 -19.87
C GLY A 418 -14.72 5.50 -18.56
N GLU A 419 -13.40 5.35 -18.56
CA GLU A 419 -12.53 5.43 -17.38
C GLU A 419 -12.58 6.74 -16.57
N ARG A 420 -13.16 7.80 -17.14
CA ARG A 420 -13.32 9.08 -16.43
C ARG A 420 -14.47 9.07 -15.44
N LEU A 421 -15.43 8.16 -15.60
CA LEU A 421 -16.58 8.01 -14.71
C LEU A 421 -16.15 7.26 -13.45
N GLY A 422 -16.44 7.81 -12.27
CA GLY A 422 -16.20 7.14 -11.00
C GLY A 422 -17.14 5.95 -10.81
N ARG A 423 -16.69 4.95 -10.05
CA ARG A 423 -17.49 3.72 -9.84
C ARG A 423 -18.82 4.01 -9.12
N ALA A 424 -18.83 4.78 -8.04
CA ALA A 424 -20.09 5.15 -7.35
C ALA A 424 -21.08 5.82 -8.29
N LEU A 425 -20.60 6.65 -9.23
CA LEU A 425 -21.48 7.30 -10.19
C LEU A 425 -22.14 6.28 -11.14
N VAL A 426 -21.40 5.25 -11.54
CA VAL A 426 -21.92 4.13 -12.34
C VAL A 426 -22.90 3.27 -11.52
N GLU A 427 -22.57 2.98 -10.26
CA GLU A 427 -23.46 2.27 -9.33
C GLU A 427 -24.79 3.00 -9.14
N GLU A 428 -24.77 4.31 -8.83
CA GLU A 428 -25.97 5.14 -8.69
C GLU A 428 -26.84 5.11 -9.95
N TRP A 429 -26.22 5.18 -11.14
CA TRP A 429 -26.94 5.12 -12.40
C TRP A 429 -27.57 3.74 -12.65
N GLU A 430 -26.87 2.65 -12.37
CA GLU A 430 -27.43 1.30 -12.46
C GLU A 430 -28.57 1.07 -11.45
N HIS A 431 -28.47 1.65 -10.25
CA HIS A 431 -29.54 1.67 -9.26
C HIS A 431 -30.78 2.44 -9.71
N LEU A 432 -30.63 3.51 -10.51
CA LEU A 432 -31.76 4.25 -11.04
C LEU A 432 -32.48 3.51 -12.18
N LYS A 433 -31.79 2.60 -12.88
CA LYS A 433 -32.39 1.77 -13.93
C LYS A 433 -33.21 0.60 -13.39
N HIS A 434 -32.78 0.04 -12.27
CA HIS A 434 -33.37 -1.16 -11.69
C HIS A 434 -34.21 -0.81 -10.45
N GLU A 435 -35.29 -1.54 -10.17
CA GLU A 435 -36.01 -1.36 -8.91
C GLU A 435 -35.05 -1.60 -7.72
N PRO A 436 -35.19 -0.86 -6.60
CA PRO A 436 -34.22 -0.86 -5.52
C PRO A 436 -33.95 -2.28 -5.04
N HIS A 437 -32.76 -2.79 -5.35
CA HIS A 437 -32.27 -4.01 -4.75
C HIS A 437 -32.06 -3.74 -3.25
N ASN A 438 -32.56 -4.66 -2.43
CA ASN A 438 -32.39 -4.60 -0.98
C ASN A 438 -30.91 -4.86 -0.65
N GLU A 439 -30.09 -3.81 -0.69
CA GLU A 439 -28.70 -3.89 -0.28
C GLU A 439 -28.66 -4.21 1.20
N GLN A 440 -28.17 -5.41 1.52
CA GLN A 440 -27.80 -5.72 2.89
C GLN A 440 -26.56 -4.90 3.22
N ASP A 441 -26.77 -3.81 3.94
CA ASP A 441 -25.72 -3.05 4.57
C ASP A 441 -24.81 -3.98 5.37
N CYS A 442 -23.50 -3.79 5.20
CA CYS A 442 -22.54 -4.48 6.03
C CYS A 442 -22.66 -3.96 7.48
N SER A 443 -23.06 -4.81 8.41
CA SER A 443 -23.21 -4.45 9.83
C SER A 443 -21.94 -3.86 10.45
N ARG A 444 -20.75 -4.24 9.94
CA ARG A 444 -19.45 -3.72 10.37
C ARG A 444 -19.17 -2.30 9.86
N CYS A 445 -19.72 -1.93 8.71
CA CYS A 445 -19.64 -0.57 8.18
C CYS A 445 -20.60 0.38 8.91
N GLN A 446 -21.77 -0.12 9.33
CA GLN A 446 -22.73 0.66 10.12
C GLN A 446 -22.20 1.05 11.51
N THR A 447 -21.42 0.18 12.16
CA THR A 447 -20.94 0.42 13.54
C THR A 447 -19.76 1.37 13.64
N HIS A 448 -18.93 1.50 12.60
CA HIS A 448 -17.75 2.36 12.67
C HIS A 448 -18.03 3.82 12.28
N GLY A 449 -19.18 4.12 11.68
CA GLY A 449 -19.41 5.39 11.03
C GLY A 449 -18.39 5.60 9.89
N HIS A 450 -18.75 6.32 8.84
CA HIS A 450 -17.78 6.63 7.78
C HIS A 450 -16.67 7.62 8.23
N ALA A 451 -16.45 7.81 9.54
CA ALA A 451 -15.35 8.59 10.08
C ALA A 451 -14.04 7.78 10.03
N HIS A 452 -13.62 7.42 8.82
CA HIS A 452 -12.33 6.78 8.57
C HIS A 452 -11.21 7.81 8.64
N GLY A 453 -10.75 8.13 9.84
CA GLY A 453 -9.62 9.04 10.06
C GLY A 453 -8.63 8.62 11.16
N GLY A 454 -9.02 7.75 12.09
CA GLY A 454 -8.15 7.29 13.16
C GLY A 454 -8.35 5.80 13.39
N VAL A 455 -7.45 4.97 12.88
CA VAL A 455 -7.39 3.57 13.31
C VAL A 455 -6.67 3.56 14.65
N GLU A 456 -7.41 3.75 15.73
CA GLU A 456 -6.93 3.31 17.04
C GLU A 456 -6.89 1.78 16.99
N PHE A 457 -5.69 1.24 16.80
CA PHE A 457 -5.45 -0.19 16.89
C PHE A 457 -5.61 -0.60 18.35
N ASP A 458 -6.81 -1.03 18.73
CA ASP A 458 -7.01 -1.79 19.97
C ASP A 458 -6.36 -3.17 19.76
N ASP A 459 -5.10 -3.28 20.18
CA ASP A 459 -4.27 -4.48 20.17
C ASP A 459 -4.51 -5.35 21.42
N GLY A 460 -5.71 -5.28 21.99
CA GLY A 460 -6.24 -6.21 22.99
C GLY A 460 -6.34 -7.65 22.47
N GLU A 461 -5.21 -8.32 22.26
CA GLU A 461 -5.10 -9.77 22.41
C GLU A 461 -5.34 -10.07 23.89
N SER A 462 -6.61 -10.13 24.29
CA SER A 462 -7.01 -10.76 25.54
C SER A 462 -6.68 -12.24 25.42
N ASP A 463 -5.52 -12.59 25.95
CA ASP A 463 -5.02 -13.93 26.13
C ASP A 463 -5.96 -14.65 27.14
N ASP A 464 -7.08 -15.16 26.65
CA ASP A 464 -8.05 -15.97 27.40
C ASP A 464 -7.43 -17.33 27.74
N ARG A 465 -6.44 -17.32 28.63
CA ARG A 465 -6.06 -18.47 29.43
C ARG A 465 -6.89 -18.44 30.70
N GLU A 466 -8.05 -19.09 30.64
CA GLU A 466 -8.77 -19.58 31.81
C GLU A 466 -7.82 -20.42 32.69
N SER A 467 -7.24 -19.82 33.72
CA SER A 467 -6.71 -20.55 34.87
C SER A 467 -7.84 -20.72 35.88
N GLY A 468 -8.65 -21.76 35.69
CA GLY A 468 -9.44 -22.32 36.78
C GLY A 468 -8.50 -23.05 37.74
N TYR A 469 -8.50 -22.64 39.01
CA TYR A 469 -8.15 -23.34 40.27
C TYR A 469 -7.88 -22.24 41.30
N GLY A 470 -8.86 -21.86 42.12
CA GLY A 470 -8.96 -22.28 43.53
C GLY A 470 -8.39 -21.16 44.40
N ASP A 471 -8.79 -20.87 45.63
CA ASP A 471 -9.80 -21.37 46.55
C ASP A 471 -9.81 -20.30 47.66
N SER A 472 -10.94 -20.11 48.34
CA SER A 472 -11.14 -19.03 49.29
C SER A 472 -10.46 -19.35 50.62
N VAL A 473 -9.54 -18.50 51.09
CA VAL A 473 -9.16 -18.47 52.51
C VAL A 473 -8.97 -17.03 52.95
N GLU A 474 -9.92 -16.58 53.78
CA GLU A 474 -9.81 -15.40 54.63
C GLU A 474 -8.72 -15.63 55.69
N GLY A 475 -7.90 -14.61 55.95
CA GLY A 475 -6.86 -14.67 56.97
C GLY A 475 -6.27 -13.30 57.27
N ASP A 476 -6.91 -12.58 58.19
CA ASP A 476 -6.34 -11.46 58.95
C ASP A 476 -5.14 -11.93 59.78
N LEU A 477 -3.95 -11.37 59.58
CA LEU A 477 -2.86 -11.21 60.56
C LEU A 477 -1.93 -10.10 60.03
N ALA A 478 -1.88 -8.92 60.66
CA ALA A 478 -1.00 -8.54 61.78
C ALA A 478 0.40 -8.07 61.32
N GLU A 479 0.76 -6.91 61.87
CA GLU A 479 2.01 -6.17 61.75
C GLU A 479 3.24 -6.99 62.20
N GLU A 480 4.36 -6.81 61.50
CA GLU A 480 5.78 -6.94 61.95
C GLU A 480 6.61 -6.62 60.68
N ASP A 481 7.29 -5.47 60.60
CA ASP A 481 8.62 -5.13 61.10
C ASP A 481 9.78 -5.93 60.45
N ASP A 482 10.90 -5.22 60.30
CA ASP A 482 12.30 -5.61 60.08
C ASP A 482 12.80 -6.37 58.82
N GLY A 483 13.77 -5.73 58.13
CA GLY A 483 14.78 -6.37 57.30
C GLY A 483 14.96 -5.74 55.91
N ILE A 484 15.76 -4.69 55.74
CA ILE A 484 17.19 -4.77 55.34
C ILE A 484 17.42 -5.76 54.19
N TYR A 485 17.59 -5.26 52.96
CA TYR A 485 18.57 -5.80 52.00
C TYR A 485 19.03 -4.72 51.00
N ASP A 486 20.27 -4.29 51.21
CA ASP A 486 21.35 -3.99 50.27
C ASP A 486 21.03 -3.34 48.90
N THR A 487 21.33 -2.05 48.87
CA THR A 487 21.80 -1.28 47.71
C THR A 487 22.95 -1.99 46.99
N ALA A 488 22.79 -2.25 45.69
CA ALA A 488 23.87 -2.65 44.81
C ALA A 488 24.89 -1.52 44.64
N PRO A 489 26.21 -1.81 44.60
CA PRO A 489 27.22 -0.78 44.43
C PRO A 489 27.30 -0.27 42.99
N ALA A 490 27.48 1.04 42.87
CA ALA A 490 27.89 1.73 41.66
C ALA A 490 29.25 1.17 41.19
N VAL A 491 29.35 0.89 39.90
CA VAL A 491 30.62 0.62 39.24
C VAL A 491 31.14 1.98 38.76
N ASP A 492 32.09 2.53 39.52
CA ASP A 492 32.94 3.62 39.08
C ASP A 492 33.90 3.05 38.02
N VAL A 493 33.80 3.56 36.80
CA VAL A 493 34.78 3.32 35.74
C VAL A 493 35.68 4.54 35.71
N ASP A 494 36.83 4.42 36.37
CA ASP A 494 37.97 5.33 36.22
C ASP A 494 38.67 5.00 34.89
N GLU A 495 38.53 5.89 33.89
CA GLU A 495 39.41 5.93 32.72
C GLU A 495 40.36 7.14 32.86
N ASP A 496 41.37 6.98 33.69
CA ASP A 496 42.63 7.72 33.59
C ASP A 496 43.60 6.86 32.76
N ASP A 497 43.82 7.23 31.49
CA ASP A 497 45.01 6.80 30.74
C ASP A 497 45.51 7.99 29.90
N GLU A 498 46.30 8.84 30.56
CA GLU A 498 47.21 9.77 29.93
C GLU A 498 48.66 9.21 30.00
N ILE A 499 49.25 9.09 28.80
CA ILE A 499 50.65 9.38 28.44
C ILE A 499 51.73 8.31 28.71
N TYR A 500 52.36 7.85 27.61
CA TYR A 500 53.80 7.92 27.22
C TYR A 500 53.88 7.12 25.89
N ASP A 501 54.35 7.59 24.73
CA ASP A 501 55.47 8.45 24.31
C ASP A 501 55.15 9.08 22.93
#